data_AF-A0A926EJ87-F1
#
_entry.id   AF-A0A926EJ87-F1
#
_cell.length_a   1.000
_cell.length_b   1.000
_cell.length_c   1.000
_cell.angle_alpha   90.00
_cell.angle_beta   90.00
_cell.angle_gamma   90.00
#
_symmetry.space_group_name_H-M   'P 1'
#
loop_
_entity.id
_entity.type
_entity.pdbx_description
1 polymer ?
#
loop_
_entity_poly.entity_id
_entity_poly.type
_entity_poly.pdbx_seq_one_letter_code
_entity_poly.pdbx_strand_id
1 'polypeptide(L)'
;MTISKEKTLLGERIEMLCEEKKLTLVEVERACNLGNGTLRKWINGTVPNASSLSAIADYFKVSLDWLMGKSDNRSKFEEWSRKYDVERLKNEAKTFEMLGKIKQIFSNVELVDITEHELNMLQVYVEALAETRKKVLEEFKDTRK
;
A
#
# COMPACT_ATOMS: atom_id res chain seq x y z
N MET A 1 26.76 -15.50 32.28
CA MET A 1 25.90 -15.92 31.15
C MET A 1 24.80 -14.87 31.02
N THR A 2 24.90 -13.99 30.03
CA THR A 2 23.85 -12.99 29.80
C THR A 2 22.65 -13.74 29.23
N ILE A 3 21.61 -13.89 30.05
CA ILE A 3 20.33 -14.42 29.59
C ILE A 3 19.82 -13.41 28.56
N SER A 4 19.92 -13.74 27.27
CA SER A 4 19.20 -13.01 26.23
C SER A 4 17.72 -13.18 26.55
N LYS A 5 17.06 -12.10 26.98
CA LYS A 5 15.60 -12.09 27.09
C LYS A 5 15.02 -12.44 25.72
N GLU A 6 13.95 -13.23 25.72
CA GLU A 6 13.24 -13.61 24.51
C GLU A 6 12.75 -12.34 23.80
N LYS A 7 13.04 -12.26 22.50
CA LYS A 7 12.80 -11.07 21.68
C LYS A 7 11.30 -10.93 21.44
N THR A 8 10.78 -9.72 21.57
CA THR A 8 9.36 -9.48 21.27
C THR A 8 9.13 -9.44 19.75
N LEU A 9 7.94 -9.84 19.30
CA LEU A 9 7.54 -9.75 17.88
C LEU A 9 7.64 -8.31 17.33
N LEU A 10 7.35 -7.30 18.18
CA LEU A 10 7.60 -5.90 17.87
C LEU A 10 9.09 -5.64 17.57
N GLY A 11 9.97 -6.12 18.45
CA GLY A 11 11.42 -6.01 18.28
C GLY A 11 11.92 -6.73 17.03
N GLU A 12 11.36 -7.90 16.71
CA GLU A 12 11.67 -8.65 15.49
C GLU A 12 11.32 -7.86 14.24
N ARG A 13 10.10 -7.32 14.16
CA ARG A 13 9.65 -6.52 13.02
C ARG A 13 10.47 -5.23 12.87
N ILE A 14 10.85 -4.58 13.97
CA ILE A 14 11.71 -3.39 13.94
C ILE A 14 13.10 -3.72 13.39
N GLU A 15 13.74 -4.79 13.88
CA GLU A 15 15.07 -5.17 13.38
C GLU A 15 15.02 -5.56 11.90
N MET A 16 14.01 -6.32 11.49
CA MET A 16 13.80 -6.65 10.08
C MET A 16 13.66 -5.41 9.19
N LEU A 17 12.87 -4.41 9.61
CA LEU A 17 12.72 -3.15 8.88
C LEU A 17 14.03 -2.35 8.79
N CYS A 18 14.86 -2.40 9.84
CA CYS A 18 16.18 -1.79 9.85
C CYS A 18 17.13 -2.48 8.86
N GLU A 19 17.13 -3.81 8.83
CA GLU A 19 17.91 -4.61 7.90
C GLU A 19 17.52 -4.35 6.44
N GLU A 20 16.20 -4.33 6.14
CA GLU A 20 15.67 -4.02 4.80
C GLU A 20 16.15 -2.68 4.26
N LYS A 21 16.22 -1.67 5.14
CA LYS A 21 16.64 -0.30 4.78
C LYS A 21 18.12 -0.03 5.01
N LYS A 22 18.89 -1.02 5.50
CA LYS A 22 20.30 -0.88 5.90
C LYS A 22 20.54 0.26 6.89
N LEU A 23 19.63 0.40 7.86
CA LEU A 23 19.67 1.40 8.91
C LEU A 23 20.06 0.77 10.24
N THR A 24 20.73 1.53 11.09
CA THR A 24 20.96 1.19 12.50
C THR A 24 19.78 1.64 13.36
N LEU A 25 19.58 0.99 14.51
CA LEU A 25 18.56 1.40 15.48
C LEU A 25 18.69 2.87 15.89
N VAL A 26 19.93 3.36 16.03
CA VAL A 26 20.20 4.75 16.43
C VAL A 26 19.79 5.74 15.34
N GLU A 27 19.98 5.41 14.06
CA GLU A 27 19.52 6.24 12.95
C GLU A 27 17.99 6.35 12.92
N VAL A 28 17.30 5.23 13.16
CA VAL A 28 15.84 5.19 13.25
C VAL A 28 15.32 5.96 14.46
N GLU A 29 15.97 5.82 15.62
CA GLU A 29 15.65 6.59 16.82
C GLU A 29 15.73 8.09 16.55
N ARG A 30 16.82 8.55 15.91
CA ARG A 30 16.99 9.96 15.53
C ARG A 30 15.92 10.41 14.53
N ALA A 31 15.66 9.62 13.50
CA ALA A 31 14.66 9.94 12.48
C ALA A 31 13.23 10.01 13.04
N CYS A 32 12.92 9.22 14.07
CA CYS A 32 11.62 9.17 14.72
C CYS A 32 11.54 10.03 15.99
N ASN A 33 12.56 10.86 16.26
CA ASN A 33 12.65 11.70 17.46
C ASN A 33 12.47 10.92 18.77
N LEU A 34 13.10 9.74 18.86
CA LEU A 34 13.11 8.88 20.03
C LEU A 34 14.40 9.06 20.84
N GLY A 35 14.32 8.81 22.15
CA GLY A 35 15.50 8.78 23.00
C GLY A 35 16.45 7.66 22.60
N ASN A 36 17.75 7.89 22.76
CA ASN A 36 18.78 6.90 22.46
C ASN A 36 18.57 5.60 23.28
N GLY A 37 18.61 4.45 22.61
CA GLY A 37 18.42 3.13 23.21
C GLY A 37 16.95 2.78 23.53
N THR A 38 15.99 3.59 23.08
CA THR A 38 14.56 3.30 23.21
C THR A 38 14.17 2.02 22.47
N LEU A 39 14.62 1.85 21.22
CA LEU A 39 14.30 0.67 20.42
C LEU A 39 14.93 -0.59 21.03
N ARG A 40 16.16 -0.49 21.55
CA ARG A 40 16.80 -1.60 22.28
C ARG A 40 16.02 -2.01 23.53
N LYS A 41 15.40 -1.07 24.24
CA LYS A 41 14.50 -1.39 25.36
C LYS A 41 13.25 -2.12 24.89
N TRP A 42 12.66 -1.72 23.76
CA TRP A 42 11.47 -2.36 23.20
C TRP A 42 11.73 -3.78 22.72
N ILE A 43 12.87 -3.99 22.06
CA ILE A 43 13.37 -5.32 21.67
C ILE A 43 13.47 -6.24 22.89
N ASN A 44 13.93 -5.69 24.02
CA ASN A 44 14.05 -6.39 25.30
C ASN A 44 12.75 -6.47 26.14
N GLY A 45 11.59 -6.13 25.56
CA GLY A 45 10.29 -6.31 26.20
C GLY A 45 9.71 -5.09 26.91
N THR A 46 10.28 -3.90 26.73
CA THR A 46 9.68 -2.67 27.25
C THR A 46 8.47 -2.28 26.39
N VAL A 47 7.36 -1.97 27.03
CA VAL A 47 6.14 -1.54 26.33
C VAL A 47 6.33 -0.13 25.77
N PRO A 48 6.15 0.07 24.45
CA PRO A 48 6.21 1.40 23.83
C PRO A 48 5.00 2.26 24.21
N ASN A 49 5.18 3.59 24.19
CA ASN A 49 4.03 4.49 24.19
C ASN A 49 3.45 4.61 22.76
N ALA A 50 2.16 4.94 22.67
CA ALA A 50 1.43 5.02 21.41
C ALA A 50 2.05 6.03 20.41
N SER A 51 2.49 7.20 20.87
CA SER A 51 3.08 8.23 20.02
C SER A 51 4.38 7.78 19.35
N SER A 52 5.29 7.18 20.11
CA SER A 52 6.54 6.65 19.60
C SER A 52 6.31 5.48 18.65
N LEU A 53 5.31 4.64 18.94
CA LEU A 53 4.96 3.52 18.07
C LEU A 53 4.40 4.00 16.73
N SER A 54 3.54 5.04 16.76
CA SER A 54 3.03 5.69 15.55
C SER A 54 4.16 6.27 14.72
N ALA A 55 5.10 6.97 15.34
CA ALA A 55 6.24 7.56 14.63
C ALA A 55 7.05 6.52 13.85
N ILE A 56 7.30 5.35 14.45
CA ILE A 56 8.01 4.24 13.79
C ILE A 56 7.17 3.67 12.64
N ALA A 57 5.88 3.42 12.86
CA ALA A 57 4.99 2.92 11.81
C ALA A 57 4.92 3.87 10.61
N ASP A 58 4.80 5.18 10.86
CA ASP A 58 4.75 6.23 9.85
C ASP A 58 6.07 6.39 9.09
N TYR A 59 7.20 6.23 9.78
CA TYR A 59 8.53 6.27 9.18
C TYR A 59 8.76 5.09 8.22
N PHE A 60 8.35 3.88 8.64
CA PHE A 60 8.48 2.69 7.82
C PHE A 60 7.34 2.46 6.83
N LYS A 61 6.27 3.27 6.88
CA LYS A 61 5.06 3.15 6.05
C LYS A 61 4.37 1.79 6.23
N VAL A 62 4.29 1.34 7.47
CA VAL A 62 3.59 0.11 7.87
C VAL A 62 2.42 0.43 8.78
N SER A 63 1.47 -0.49 8.92
CA SER A 63 0.36 -0.37 9.88
C SER A 63 0.85 -0.63 11.29
N LEU A 64 0.23 0.02 12.28
CA LEU A 64 0.46 -0.25 13.70
C LEU A 64 0.10 -1.70 14.06
N ASP A 65 -1.00 -2.21 13.51
CA ASP A 65 -1.43 -3.59 13.75
C ASP A 65 -0.38 -4.59 13.27
N TRP A 66 0.23 -4.35 12.11
CA TRP A 66 1.36 -5.15 11.69
C TRP A 66 2.57 -4.90 12.58
N LEU A 67 2.96 -3.67 12.88
CA LEU A 67 4.15 -3.44 13.70
C LEU A 67 4.07 -4.13 15.08
N MET A 68 2.86 -4.23 15.64
CA MET A 68 2.58 -4.90 16.92
C MET A 68 2.31 -6.41 16.82
N GLY A 69 2.24 -6.99 15.62
CA GLY A 69 1.96 -8.41 15.45
C GLY A 69 0.48 -8.81 15.51
N LYS A 70 -0.45 -7.86 15.34
CA LYS A 70 -1.91 -8.10 15.25
C LYS A 70 -2.39 -8.41 13.83
N SER A 71 -1.54 -8.22 12.82
CA SER A 71 -1.84 -8.48 11.41
C SER A 71 -0.59 -8.95 10.67
N ASP A 72 -0.78 -9.77 9.64
CA ASP A 72 0.29 -10.20 8.72
C ASP A 72 0.43 -9.30 7.50
N ASN A 73 -0.52 -8.40 7.24
CA ASN A 73 -0.45 -7.42 6.16
C ASN A 73 0.30 -6.16 6.63
N ARG A 74 1.42 -5.80 5.99
CA ARG A 74 2.26 -4.64 6.38
C ARG A 74 1.51 -3.34 6.30
N SER A 75 0.49 -3.24 5.45
CA SER A 75 -0.35 -2.06 5.32
C SER A 75 -1.75 -2.44 4.86
N LYS A 76 -2.71 -1.52 5.03
CA LYS A 76 -4.03 -1.64 4.41
C LYS A 76 -3.93 -1.78 2.88
N PHE A 77 -2.95 -1.14 2.26
CA PHE A 77 -2.71 -1.27 0.83
C PHE A 77 -2.32 -2.70 0.44
N GLU A 78 -1.48 -3.37 1.22
CA GLU A 78 -1.10 -4.77 0.96
C GLU A 78 -2.29 -5.71 1.13
N GLU A 79 -3.09 -5.51 2.18
CA GLU A 79 -4.34 -6.24 2.40
C GLU A 79 -5.29 -6.10 1.20
N TRP A 80 -5.50 -4.87 0.74
CA TRP A 80 -6.31 -4.57 -0.43
C TRP A 80 -5.74 -5.16 -1.71
N SER A 81 -4.41 -5.13 -1.87
CA SER A 81 -3.72 -5.67 -3.04
C SER A 81 -3.77 -7.20 -3.10
N ARG A 82 -3.90 -7.87 -1.96
CA ARG A 82 -4.19 -9.31 -1.92
C ARG A 82 -5.65 -9.60 -2.22
N LYS A 83 -6.56 -8.78 -1.71
CA LYS A 83 -8.01 -8.97 -1.85
C LYS A 83 -8.48 -8.70 -3.29
N TYR A 84 -7.92 -7.70 -3.94
CA TYR A 84 -8.25 -7.29 -5.30
C TYR A 84 -7.04 -7.52 -6.19
N ASP A 85 -7.22 -8.09 -7.37
CA ASP A 85 -6.15 -8.28 -8.36
C ASP A 85 -5.68 -6.91 -8.89
N VAL A 86 -4.81 -6.24 -8.13
CA VAL A 86 -4.35 -4.87 -8.40
C VAL A 86 -3.52 -4.83 -9.68
N GLU A 87 -2.89 -5.93 -10.08
CA GLU A 87 -2.15 -6.00 -11.34
C GLU A 87 -3.09 -5.98 -12.54
N ARG A 88 -4.21 -6.72 -12.46
CA ARG A 88 -5.30 -6.59 -13.43
C ARG A 88 -5.84 -5.16 -13.49
N LEU A 89 -6.10 -4.52 -12.35
CA LEU A 89 -6.62 -3.15 -12.30
C LEU A 89 -5.64 -2.12 -12.91
N LYS A 90 -4.33 -2.27 -12.68
CA LYS A 90 -3.30 -1.43 -13.32
C LYS A 90 -3.26 -1.63 -14.83
N ASN A 91 -3.35 -2.87 -15.29
CA ASN A 91 -3.37 -3.19 -16.70
C ASN A 91 -4.62 -2.64 -17.38
N GLU A 92 -5.80 -2.78 -16.77
CA GLU A 92 -7.04 -2.17 -17.24
C GLU A 92 -6.90 -0.65 -17.35
N ALA A 93 -6.40 0.04 -16.32
CA ALA A 93 -6.17 1.48 -16.35
C ALA A 93 -5.19 1.93 -17.45
N LYS A 94 -4.11 1.17 -17.67
CA LYS A 94 -3.14 1.43 -18.75
C LYS A 94 -3.76 1.21 -20.14
N THR A 95 -4.65 0.22 -20.26
CA THR A 95 -5.40 -0.06 -21.49
C THR A 95 -6.34 1.11 -21.81
N PHE A 96 -7.03 1.66 -20.80
CA PHE A 96 -7.86 2.87 -20.96
C PHE A 96 -7.07 4.10 -21.38
N GLU A 97 -5.90 4.33 -20.78
CA GLU A 97 -5.02 5.44 -21.18
C GLU A 97 -4.56 5.31 -22.63
N MET A 98 -4.21 4.08 -23.05
CA MET A 98 -3.86 3.77 -24.43
C MET A 98 -5.04 3.99 -25.38
N LEU A 99 -6.25 3.56 -25.03
CA LEU A 99 -7.47 3.79 -25.82
C LEU A 99 -7.77 5.29 -26.01
N GLY A 100 -7.54 6.10 -24.97
CA GLY A 100 -7.66 7.56 -25.06
C GLY A 100 -6.71 8.16 -26.10
N LYS A 101 -5.45 7.72 -26.11
CA LYS A 101 -4.44 8.16 -27.09
C LYS A 101 -4.80 7.68 -28.50
N ILE A 102 -5.27 6.44 -28.64
CA ILE A 102 -5.69 5.85 -29.91
C ILE A 102 -6.87 6.65 -30.52
N LYS A 103 -7.88 6.99 -29.72
CA LYS A 103 -9.02 7.83 -30.14
C LYS A 103 -8.58 9.23 -30.61
N GLN A 104 -7.56 9.79 -29.98
CA GLN A 104 -6.98 11.08 -30.36
C GLN A 104 -6.16 11.01 -31.66
N ILE A 105 -5.54 9.86 -31.96
CA ILE A 105 -4.84 9.64 -33.24
C ILE A 105 -5.85 9.47 -34.37
N PHE A 106 -6.91 8.70 -34.14
CA PHE A 106 -7.97 8.45 -35.12
C PHE A 106 -8.83 9.67 -35.47
N SER A 107 -8.82 10.72 -34.64
CA SER A 107 -9.46 12.00 -34.99
C SER A 107 -8.65 12.84 -35.98
N ASN A 108 -7.39 12.47 -36.24
CA ASN A 108 -6.46 13.16 -37.15
C ASN A 108 -6.15 12.36 -38.43
N VAL A 109 -6.83 11.24 -38.66
CA VAL A 109 -6.69 10.37 -39.83
C VAL A 109 -8.08 10.12 -40.39
N GLU A 110 -8.32 10.40 -41.68
CA GLU A 110 -9.55 9.99 -42.36
C GLU A 110 -9.70 8.46 -42.23
N LEU A 111 -10.75 8.04 -41.53
CA LEU A 111 -10.86 6.72 -40.92
C LEU A 111 -11.09 5.60 -41.94
N VAL A 112 -10.34 4.51 -41.75
CA VAL A 112 -10.70 3.17 -42.22
C VAL A 112 -11.91 2.70 -41.41
N ASP A 113 -12.93 2.16 -42.09
CA ASP A 113 -14.24 1.76 -41.57
C ASP A 113 -14.15 0.87 -40.30
N ILE A 114 -14.34 1.48 -39.13
CA ILE A 114 -14.76 0.77 -37.92
C ILE A 114 -16.28 0.76 -37.96
N THR A 115 -16.89 -0.43 -37.90
CA THR A 115 -18.34 -0.52 -37.98
C THR A 115 -18.99 0.07 -36.71
N GLU A 116 -20.16 0.69 -36.85
CA GLU A 116 -20.92 1.28 -35.74
C GLU A 116 -21.17 0.27 -34.59
N HIS A 117 -21.26 -1.01 -34.94
CA HIS A 117 -21.40 -2.10 -33.98
C HIS A 117 -20.16 -2.30 -33.10
N GLU A 118 -18.96 -2.25 -33.68
CA GLU A 118 -17.71 -2.39 -32.95
C GLU A 118 -17.48 -1.21 -32.00
N LEU A 119 -17.92 -0.01 -32.40
CA LEU A 119 -17.88 1.18 -31.55
C LEU A 119 -18.83 1.05 -30.35
N ASN A 120 -20.04 0.55 -30.57
CA ASN A 120 -21.03 0.32 -29.52
C ASN A 120 -20.57 -0.75 -28.51
N MET A 121 -19.94 -1.83 -28.96
CA MET A 121 -19.40 -2.86 -28.08
C MET A 121 -18.31 -2.33 -27.14
N LEU A 122 -17.43 -1.46 -27.65
CA LEU A 122 -16.42 -0.79 -26.84
C LEU A 122 -17.04 0.16 -25.82
N GLN A 123 -18.09 0.89 -26.21
CA GLN A 123 -18.77 1.82 -25.32
C GLN A 123 -19.44 1.10 -24.13
N VAL A 124 -20.12 -0.01 -24.39
CA VAL A 124 -20.72 -0.87 -23.34
C VAL A 124 -19.66 -1.38 -22.36
N TYR A 125 -18.48 -1.78 -22.85
CA TYR A 125 -17.39 -2.26 -22.01
C TYR A 125 -16.79 -1.15 -21.13
N VAL A 126 -16.64 0.07 -21.67
CA VAL A 126 -16.16 1.24 -20.91
C VAL A 126 -17.13 1.62 -19.80
N GLU A 127 -18.44 1.61 -20.08
CA GLU A 127 -19.48 1.93 -19.09
C GLU A 127 -19.50 0.93 -17.94
N ALA A 128 -19.42 -0.37 -18.23
CA ALA A 128 -19.37 -1.43 -17.22
C ALA A 128 -18.17 -1.27 -16.25
N LEU A 129 -17.01 -0.86 -16.77
CA LEU A 129 -15.81 -0.62 -15.98
C LEU A 129 -15.89 0.66 -15.14
N ALA A 130 -16.53 1.71 -15.67
CA ALA A 130 -16.79 2.95 -14.92
C ALA A 130 -17.73 2.69 -13.71
N GLU A 131 -18.78 1.89 -13.90
CA GLU A 131 -19.72 1.51 -12.85
C GLU A 131 -19.03 0.73 -11.72
N THR A 132 -18.14 -0.20 -12.09
CA THR A 132 -17.36 -1.01 -11.15
C THR A 132 -16.44 -0.12 -10.32
N ARG A 133 -15.75 0.84 -10.95
CA ARG A 133 -14.88 1.81 -10.27
C ARG A 133 -15.65 2.69 -9.28
N LYS A 134 -16.86 3.13 -9.64
CA LYS A 134 -17.71 3.98 -8.78
C LYS A 134 -18.10 3.25 -7.49
N LYS A 135 -18.49 1.97 -7.57
CA LYS A 135 -18.82 1.15 -6.39
C LYS A 135 -17.64 1.00 -5.43
N VAL A 136 -16.45 0.68 -5.96
CA VAL A 136 -15.23 0.56 -5.15
C VAL A 136 -14.88 1.88 -4.43
N LEU A 137 -15.08 3.02 -5.08
CA LEU A 137 -14.81 4.34 -4.49
C LEU A 137 -15.80 4.72 -3.38
N GLU A 138 -17.06 4.33 -3.50
CA GLU A 138 -18.07 4.57 -2.44
C GLU A 138 -17.78 3.70 -1.20
N GLU A 139 -17.45 2.42 -1.36
CA GLU A 139 -17.03 1.55 -0.25
C GLU A 139 -15.80 2.09 0.51
N PHE A 140 -14.88 2.75 -0.21
CA PHE A 140 -13.70 3.43 0.34
C PHE A 140 -14.02 4.70 1.16
N LYS A 141 -15.15 5.36 0.90
CA LYS A 141 -15.58 6.56 1.62
C LYS A 141 -16.27 6.19 2.92
N ASP A 142 -17.09 5.14 2.91
CA ASP A 142 -17.80 4.67 4.10
C ASP A 142 -16.88 4.07 5.16
N THR A 143 -15.75 3.49 4.75
CA THR A 143 -14.71 2.97 5.67
C THR A 143 -13.82 4.04 6.31
N ARG A 144 -14.05 5.33 5.99
CA ARG A 144 -13.35 6.49 6.57
C ARG A 144 -14.21 7.31 7.56
N LYS A 145 -15.45 6.90 7.84
CA LYS A 145 -16.25 7.36 8.98
C LYS A 145 -16.03 6.45 10.19
#